data_AF-A0A453FMZ1-F1
#
_entry.id   AF-A0A453FMZ1-F1
#
_cell.length_a   1.000
_cell.length_b   1.000
_cell.length_c   1.000
_cell.angle_alpha   90.00
_cell.angle_beta   90.00
_cell.angle_gamma   90.00
#
_symmetry.space_group_name_H-M   'P 1'
#
loop_
_entity.id
_entity.type
_entity.pdbx_description
1 polymer ?
#
loop_
_entity_poly.entity_id
_entity_poly.type
_entity_poly.pdbx_seq_one_letter_code
_entity_poly.pdbx_strand_id
1 'polypeptide(L)'
;MMISYFICPLTWPRGIPFGSVNLLYGVDDDESKITSTAGGGTLTLEFGVLSRLTNNTVFEQVAKNSVRGIWARRSKLNLVGAHINVFTGEWTQKDAGIGTSIDSFYEYVLKAYLLFGDEEYLYVFQEAYKAAMHYLHHDPWYIEVNMNSGATVWPLFNSLQAFWPGLQI
;
A
#
# COMPACT_ATOMS: atom_id res chain seq x y z
N MET A 1 21.29 0.88 -15.55
CA MET A 1 21.88 0.34 -14.31
C MET A 1 21.24 0.88 -13.04
N MET A 2 20.75 2.13 -12.99
CA MET A 2 19.98 2.66 -11.81
C MET A 2 18.56 2.08 -11.69
N ILE A 3 17.90 1.88 -12.83
CA ILE A 3 16.50 1.44 -12.92
C ILE A 3 16.31 -0.02 -12.46
N SER A 4 17.34 -0.86 -12.53
CA SER A 4 17.28 -2.27 -12.12
C SER A 4 17.06 -2.48 -10.62
N TYR A 5 17.40 -1.52 -9.75
CA TYR A 5 17.21 -1.70 -8.30
C TYR A 5 15.77 -1.42 -7.82
N PHE A 6 15.04 -0.58 -8.56
CA PHE A 6 13.61 -0.38 -8.37
C PHE A 6 12.76 -1.51 -8.97
N ILE A 7 13.36 -2.37 -9.79
CA ILE A 7 12.62 -3.22 -10.73
C ILE A 7 13.21 -4.62 -10.85
N CYS A 8 14.04 -5.06 -9.92
CA CYS A 8 14.40 -6.45 -9.90
C CYS A 8 13.30 -7.19 -9.10
N PRO A 9 12.35 -7.90 -9.75
CA PRO A 9 11.41 -8.75 -9.01
C PRO A 9 12.13 -9.83 -8.19
N LEU A 10 13.41 -10.09 -8.45
CA LEU A 10 14.27 -10.97 -7.64
C LEU A 10 14.81 -10.29 -6.37
N THR A 11 14.73 -8.96 -6.24
CA THR A 11 15.20 -8.23 -5.04
C THR A 11 14.08 -7.82 -4.09
N TRP A 12 12.80 -8.02 -4.43
CA TRP A 12 11.69 -7.73 -3.53
C TRP A 12 11.21 -9.02 -2.88
N PRO A 13 11.58 -9.30 -1.61
CA PRO A 13 11.07 -10.47 -0.92
C PRO A 13 9.54 -10.43 -0.93
N ARG A 14 8.93 -11.45 -1.54
CA ARG A 14 7.47 -11.57 -1.75
C ARG A 14 6.80 -10.44 -2.55
N GLY A 15 7.58 -9.72 -3.34
CA GLY A 15 7.10 -8.68 -4.25
C GLY A 15 6.79 -7.34 -3.58
N ILE A 16 7.22 -7.08 -2.34
CA ILE A 16 7.07 -5.77 -1.67
C ILE A 16 8.44 -5.06 -1.62
N PRO A 17 8.55 -3.77 -1.99
CA PRO A 17 9.82 -3.05 -1.96
C PRO A 17 10.29 -2.71 -0.54
N PHE A 18 11.60 -2.53 -0.41
CA PHE A 18 12.23 -1.92 0.77
C PHE A 18 11.83 -0.44 0.92
N GLY A 19 12.01 0.10 2.13
CA GLY A 19 11.74 1.50 2.42
C GLY A 19 12.71 2.47 1.74
N SER A 20 13.97 2.07 1.57
CA SER A 20 14.97 2.87 0.88
C SER A 20 15.92 2.04 0.02
N VAL A 21 16.61 2.72 -0.89
CA VAL A 21 17.57 2.12 -1.82
C VAL A 21 18.66 3.14 -2.14
N ASN A 22 19.92 2.70 -2.17
CA ASN A 22 21.00 3.50 -2.71
C ASN A 22 20.96 3.47 -4.24
N LEU A 23 20.92 4.63 -4.89
CA LEU A 23 20.79 4.69 -6.36
C LEU A 23 22.00 4.14 -7.11
N LEU A 24 23.19 4.16 -6.51
CA LEU A 24 24.41 3.62 -7.12
C LEU A 24 24.64 2.16 -6.74
N TYR A 25 24.46 1.84 -5.45
CA TYR A 25 24.85 0.55 -4.86
C TYR A 25 23.70 -0.43 -4.66
N GLY A 26 22.45 0.00 -4.82
CA GLY A 26 21.27 -0.83 -4.58
C GLY A 26 20.82 -0.83 -3.12
N VAL A 27 20.15 -1.91 -2.71
CA VAL A 27 19.66 -2.06 -1.33
C VAL A 27 20.85 -2.47 -0.45
N ASP A 28 21.04 -1.76 0.66
CA ASP A 28 22.05 -2.08 1.66
C ASP A 28 21.69 -3.39 2.40
N ASP A 29 22.68 -4.22 2.75
CA ASP A 29 22.44 -5.47 3.48
C ASP A 29 21.82 -5.23 4.87
N ASP A 30 22.11 -4.06 5.46
CA ASP A 30 21.58 -3.60 6.74
C ASP A 30 20.30 -2.75 6.61
N GLU A 31 19.75 -2.63 5.39
CA GLU A 31 18.50 -1.88 5.16
C GLU A 31 17.35 -2.43 6.00
N SER A 32 16.50 -1.52 6.49
CA SER A 32 15.29 -1.89 7.21
C SER A 32 14.43 -2.84 6.38
N LYS A 33 14.16 -4.01 6.97
CA LYS A 33 13.23 -5.01 6.41
C LYS A 33 11.77 -4.59 6.54
N ILE A 34 11.51 -3.45 7.18
CA ILE A 34 10.17 -2.93 7.47
C ILE A 34 9.87 -1.79 6.50
N THR A 35 8.74 -1.88 5.82
CA THR A 35 8.19 -0.83 4.96
C THR A 35 6.77 -0.48 5.39
N SER A 36 6.32 0.73 5.06
CA SER A 36 4.94 1.13 5.28
C SER A 36 4.02 0.63 4.17
N THR A 37 2.73 0.51 4.45
CA THR A 37 1.73 0.14 3.42
C THR A 37 1.70 1.14 2.27
N ALA A 38 1.76 2.44 2.58
CA ALA A 38 1.92 3.51 1.59
C ALA A 38 3.24 3.36 0.82
N GLY A 39 4.38 3.18 1.51
CA GLY A 39 5.68 3.02 0.86
C GLY A 39 5.75 1.83 -0.10
N GLY A 40 5.11 0.72 0.24
CA GLY A 40 5.04 -0.46 -0.62
C GLY A 40 3.97 -0.41 -1.71
N GLY A 41 2.84 0.27 -1.47
CA GLY A 41 1.65 0.22 -2.33
C GLY A 41 1.52 1.34 -3.36
N THR A 42 2.31 2.41 -3.23
CA THR A 42 2.07 3.70 -3.91
C THR A 42 3.05 3.94 -5.06
N LEU A 43 3.21 2.95 -5.95
CA LEU A 43 4.01 3.07 -7.19
C LEU A 43 3.22 2.74 -8.46
N THR A 44 1.97 2.33 -8.31
CA THR A 44 1.16 1.76 -9.39
C THR A 44 0.92 2.75 -10.53
N LEU A 45 0.67 4.02 -10.23
CA LEU A 45 0.37 5.03 -11.25
C LEU A 45 1.61 5.36 -12.09
N GLU A 46 2.72 5.65 -11.44
CA GLU A 46 3.97 6.04 -12.10
C GLU A 46 4.51 4.88 -12.93
N PHE A 47 4.52 3.67 -12.36
CA PHE A 47 5.06 2.50 -13.04
C PHE A 47 4.13 2.01 -14.15
N GLY A 48 2.80 2.12 -13.98
CA GLY A 48 1.83 1.82 -15.02
C GLY A 48 1.93 2.78 -16.22
N VAL A 49 2.10 4.09 -15.98
CA VAL A 49 2.33 5.07 -17.04
C VAL A 49 3.68 4.82 -17.72
N LEU A 50 4.74 4.59 -16.94
CA LEU A 50 6.08 4.32 -17.47
C LEU A 50 6.11 3.07 -18.36
N SER A 51 5.41 2.00 -17.96
CA SER A 51 5.26 0.80 -18.78
C SER A 51 4.59 1.09 -20.13
N ARG A 52 3.53 1.91 -20.15
CA ARG A 52 2.83 2.31 -21.39
C ARG A 52 3.71 3.19 -22.29
N LEU A 53 4.43 4.15 -21.71
CA LEU A 53 5.30 5.07 -22.47
C LEU A 53 6.56 4.40 -23.04
N THR A 54 7.09 3.39 -22.35
CA THR A 54 8.31 2.68 -22.77
C THR A 54 8.06 1.37 -23.50
N ASN A 55 6.79 0.94 -23.58
CA ASN A 55 6.38 -0.38 -24.05
C ASN A 55 7.10 -1.54 -23.32
N ASN A 56 7.41 -1.35 -22.04
CA ASN A 56 8.05 -2.34 -21.18
C ASN A 56 7.16 -2.63 -19.97
N THR A 57 6.50 -3.79 -19.95
CA THR A 57 5.49 -4.14 -18.93
C THR A 57 6.04 -4.41 -17.54
N VAL A 58 7.37 -4.50 -17.40
CA VAL A 58 7.98 -4.96 -16.16
C VAL A 58 7.73 -3.98 -14.99
N PHE A 59 7.66 -2.67 -15.25
CA PHE A 59 7.35 -1.67 -14.22
C PHE A 59 5.94 -1.88 -13.63
N GLU A 60 4.92 -1.90 -14.49
CA GLU A 60 3.54 -2.16 -14.09
C GLU A 60 3.40 -3.49 -13.36
N GLN A 61 4.07 -4.53 -13.85
CA GLN A 61 4.03 -5.86 -13.23
C GLN A 61 4.61 -5.88 -11.81
N VAL A 62 5.73 -5.20 -11.57
CA VAL A 62 6.31 -5.16 -10.21
C VAL A 62 5.46 -4.34 -9.25
N ALA A 63 4.93 -3.20 -9.69
CA ALA A 63 4.05 -2.38 -8.85
C ALA A 63 2.75 -3.13 -8.50
N LYS A 64 2.14 -3.79 -9.49
CA LYS A 64 0.96 -4.64 -9.28
C LYS A 64 1.23 -5.80 -8.32
N ASN A 65 2.39 -6.44 -8.43
CA ASN A 65 2.79 -7.50 -7.52
C ASN A 65 2.97 -7.01 -6.08
N SER A 66 3.42 -5.77 -5.87
CA SER A 66 3.50 -5.17 -4.53
C SER A 66 2.15 -4.94 -3.90
N VAL A 67 1.21 -4.35 -4.66
CA VAL A 67 -0.18 -4.18 -4.19
C VAL A 67 -0.78 -5.55 -3.83
N ARG A 68 -0.62 -6.56 -4.69
CA ARG A 68 -1.04 -7.95 -4.39
C ARG A 68 -0.35 -8.51 -3.15
N GLY A 69 0.94 -8.26 -2.98
CA GLY A 69 1.72 -8.69 -1.83
C GLY A 69 1.18 -8.12 -0.52
N ILE A 70 0.89 -6.83 -0.49
CA ILE A 70 0.27 -6.17 0.66
C ILE A 70 -1.14 -6.72 0.89
N TRP A 71 -1.96 -6.75 -0.16
CA TRP A 71 -3.37 -7.14 -0.06
C TRP A 71 -3.58 -8.61 0.32
N ALA A 72 -2.68 -9.50 -0.09
CA ALA A 72 -2.68 -10.90 0.31
C ALA A 72 -2.47 -11.10 1.82
N ARG A 73 -1.94 -10.07 2.51
CA ARG A 73 -1.64 -10.10 3.95
C ARG A 73 -2.63 -9.33 4.80
N ARG A 74 -3.68 -8.76 4.20
CA ARG A 74 -4.77 -8.13 4.95
C ARG A 74 -5.34 -9.09 5.99
N SER A 75 -5.92 -8.54 7.05
CA SER A 75 -6.57 -9.33 8.08
C SER A 75 -7.87 -9.97 7.58
N LYS A 76 -8.49 -10.82 8.41
CA LYS A 76 -9.83 -11.35 8.14
C LYS A 76 -10.91 -10.27 8.06
N LEU A 77 -10.61 -9.06 8.55
CA LEU A 77 -11.48 -7.89 8.50
C LEU A 77 -11.27 -7.06 7.24
N ASN A 78 -10.44 -7.53 6.29
CA ASN A 78 -9.99 -6.81 5.10
C ASN A 78 -9.23 -5.50 5.40
N LEU A 79 -8.66 -5.36 6.60
CA LEU A 79 -7.82 -4.23 6.98
C LEU A 79 -6.33 -4.55 6.73
N VAL A 80 -5.54 -3.52 6.46
CA VAL A 80 -4.08 -3.59 6.34
C VAL A 80 -3.43 -2.78 7.46
N GLY A 81 -2.27 -3.22 7.95
CA GLY A 81 -1.53 -2.50 9.00
C GLY A 81 -0.70 -1.35 8.43
N ALA A 82 -0.12 -0.54 9.31
CA ALA A 82 0.74 0.57 8.93
C ALA A 82 2.11 0.13 8.40
N HIS A 83 2.73 -0.89 9.02
CA HIS A 83 4.08 -1.36 8.67
C HIS A 83 4.18 -2.88 8.59
N ILE A 84 4.88 -3.37 7.57
CA ILE A 84 5.06 -4.78 7.23
C ILE A 84 6.54 -5.12 7.06
N ASN A 85 6.94 -6.29 7.54
CA ASN A 85 8.25 -6.83 7.25
C ASN A 85 8.23 -7.52 5.87
N VAL A 86 9.01 -7.03 4.90
CA VAL A 86 9.00 -7.54 3.52
C VAL A 86 9.49 -9.00 3.43
N PHE A 87 10.38 -9.42 4.33
CA PHE A 87 10.96 -10.77 4.38
C PHE A 87 10.18 -11.79 5.16
N THR A 88 9.34 -11.42 6.13
CA THR A 88 8.46 -12.36 6.89
C THR A 88 6.98 -12.24 6.50
N GLY A 89 6.58 -11.06 5.98
CA GLY A 89 5.21 -10.78 5.59
C GLY A 89 4.32 -10.49 6.80
N GLU A 90 4.93 -10.44 7.98
CA GLU A 90 4.27 -10.13 9.23
C GLU A 90 4.13 -8.62 9.37
N TRP A 91 2.95 -8.20 9.80
CA TRP A 91 2.69 -6.82 10.18
C TRP A 91 3.41 -6.49 11.49
N THR A 92 4.37 -5.58 11.43
CA THR A 92 5.14 -5.09 12.58
C THR A 92 4.39 -3.98 13.32
N GLN A 93 3.59 -3.20 12.59
CA GLN A 93 2.62 -2.28 13.16
C GLN A 93 1.24 -2.61 12.60
N LYS A 94 0.38 -3.13 13.49
CA LYS A 94 -0.95 -3.66 13.15
C LYS A 94 -2.05 -2.60 13.23
N ASP A 95 -1.69 -1.34 13.40
CA ASP A 95 -2.61 -0.21 13.41
C ASP A 95 -3.12 -0.03 11.98
N ALA A 96 -4.43 -0.11 11.82
CA ALA A 96 -5.15 0.11 10.58
C ALA A 96 -5.90 1.42 10.68
N GLY A 97 -5.82 2.21 9.62
CA GLY A 97 -6.41 3.53 9.52
C GLY A 97 -6.53 3.95 8.07
N ILE A 98 -7.02 5.17 7.86
CA ILE A 98 -7.05 5.83 6.56
C ILE A 98 -5.97 6.92 6.44
N GLY A 99 -5.12 7.11 7.44
CA GLY A 99 -4.13 8.20 7.49
C GLY A 99 -2.70 7.71 7.34
N THR A 100 -1.78 8.33 8.08
CA THR A 100 -0.33 8.10 8.06
C THR A 100 0.06 6.64 7.79
N SER A 101 1.02 6.44 6.89
CA SER A 101 1.58 5.14 6.50
C SER A 101 0.65 4.21 5.70
N ILE A 102 -0.63 4.57 5.49
CA ILE A 102 -1.60 3.75 4.74
C ILE A 102 -2.31 4.58 3.66
N ASP A 103 -2.69 5.81 3.96
CA ASP A 103 -3.37 6.81 3.11
C ASP A 103 -3.40 6.52 1.60
N SER A 104 -2.25 6.72 0.95
CA SER A 104 -2.06 6.67 -0.49
C SER A 104 -2.23 5.28 -1.10
N PHE A 105 -2.21 4.21 -0.29
CA PHE A 105 -2.60 2.87 -0.76
C PHE A 105 -4.04 2.87 -1.26
N TYR A 106 -4.98 3.45 -0.49
CA TYR A 106 -6.38 3.53 -0.93
C TYR A 106 -6.52 4.40 -2.18
N GLU A 107 -5.84 5.55 -2.20
CA GLU A 107 -5.88 6.44 -3.34
C GLU A 107 -5.36 5.77 -4.61
N TYR A 108 -4.21 5.09 -4.53
CA TYR A 108 -3.54 4.53 -5.71
C TYR A 108 -4.28 3.34 -6.25
N VAL A 109 -4.88 2.51 -5.39
CA VAL A 109 -5.71 1.42 -5.86
C VAL A 109 -6.92 1.97 -6.62
N LEU A 110 -7.66 2.96 -6.10
CA LEU A 110 -8.78 3.54 -6.85
C LEU A 110 -8.32 4.24 -8.14
N LYS A 111 -7.31 5.11 -8.05
CA LYS A 111 -6.80 5.87 -9.19
C LYS A 111 -6.22 4.95 -10.27
N ALA A 112 -5.61 3.83 -9.90
CA ALA A 112 -5.10 2.85 -10.86
C ALA A 112 -6.22 2.18 -11.64
N TYR A 113 -7.34 1.83 -10.98
CA TYR A 113 -8.53 1.38 -11.69
C TYR A 113 -9.03 2.44 -12.69
N LEU A 114 -9.20 3.68 -12.24
CA LEU A 114 -9.70 4.77 -13.09
C LEU A 114 -8.79 5.05 -14.29
N LEU A 115 -7.47 4.98 -14.11
CA LEU A 115 -6.50 5.30 -15.14
C LEU A 115 -6.25 4.14 -16.12
N PHE A 116 -6.27 2.90 -15.62
CA PHE A 116 -5.83 1.72 -16.38
C PHE A 116 -6.95 0.73 -16.71
N GLY A 117 -8.10 0.82 -16.05
CA GLY A 117 -9.27 -0.04 -16.28
C GLY A 117 -9.14 -1.47 -15.74
N ASP A 118 -8.21 -1.71 -14.81
CA ASP A 118 -7.97 -3.05 -14.27
C ASP A 118 -8.87 -3.33 -13.05
N GLU A 119 -9.85 -4.19 -13.25
CA GLU A 119 -10.89 -4.57 -12.27
C GLU A 119 -10.33 -5.14 -10.96
N GLU A 120 -9.10 -5.67 -10.95
CA GLU A 120 -8.48 -6.15 -9.72
C GLU A 120 -8.25 -5.00 -8.73
N TYR A 121 -7.87 -3.83 -9.22
CA TYR A 121 -7.73 -2.65 -8.36
C TYR A 121 -9.09 -2.21 -7.81
N LEU A 122 -10.14 -2.20 -8.64
CA LEU A 122 -11.48 -1.87 -8.15
C LEU A 122 -11.93 -2.82 -7.04
N TYR A 123 -11.70 -4.13 -7.22
CA TYR A 123 -12.01 -5.13 -6.20
C TYR A 123 -11.28 -4.88 -4.88
N VAL A 124 -9.96 -4.62 -4.94
CA VAL A 124 -9.17 -4.29 -3.74
C VAL A 124 -9.72 -3.04 -3.06
N PHE A 125 -10.00 -1.98 -3.82
CA PHE A 125 -10.52 -0.73 -3.27
C PHE A 125 -11.87 -0.93 -2.61
N GLN A 126 -12.82 -1.60 -3.28
CA GLN A 126 -14.18 -1.82 -2.75
C GLN A 126 -14.15 -2.58 -1.42
N GLU A 127 -13.36 -3.66 -1.35
CA GLU A 127 -13.24 -4.46 -0.12
C GLU A 127 -12.56 -3.68 1.01
N ALA A 128 -11.50 -2.93 0.70
CA ALA A 128 -10.79 -2.10 1.68
C ALA A 128 -11.65 -0.93 2.16
N TYR A 129 -12.37 -0.28 1.26
CA TYR A 129 -13.29 0.82 1.55
C TYR A 129 -14.44 0.35 2.45
N LYS A 130 -15.06 -0.78 2.13
CA LYS A 130 -16.13 -1.38 2.95
C LYS A 130 -15.63 -1.68 4.36
N ALA A 131 -14.42 -2.22 4.50
CA ALA A 131 -13.80 -2.46 5.80
C ALA A 131 -13.52 -1.14 6.55
N ALA A 132 -12.95 -0.14 5.87
CA ALA A 132 -12.69 1.18 6.46
C ALA A 132 -13.98 1.82 6.98
N MET A 133 -15.05 1.82 6.20
CA MET A 133 -16.34 2.37 6.60
C MET A 133 -17.01 1.59 7.75
N HIS A 134 -16.72 0.31 7.89
CA HIS A 134 -17.30 -0.50 8.96
C HIS A 134 -16.54 -0.41 10.28
N TYR A 135 -15.20 -0.39 10.24
CA TYR A 135 -14.36 -0.48 11.43
C TYR A 135 -13.71 0.84 11.85
N LEU A 136 -13.50 1.77 10.92
CA LEU A 136 -12.75 3.01 11.18
C LEU A 136 -13.67 4.22 11.33
N HIS A 137 -14.83 4.21 10.68
CA HIS A 137 -15.76 5.35 10.66
C HIS A 137 -16.59 5.43 11.94
N HIS A 138 -16.40 6.52 12.68
CA HIS A 138 -17.15 6.89 13.87
C HIS A 138 -17.62 8.34 13.72
N ASP A 139 -18.77 8.52 13.08
CA ASP A 139 -19.34 9.82 12.66
C ASP A 139 -19.08 10.96 13.68
N PRO A 140 -18.45 12.08 13.28
CA PRO A 140 -17.96 12.44 11.93
C PRO A 140 -16.50 12.06 11.64
N TRP A 141 -15.87 11.25 12.49
CA TRP A 141 -14.43 11.00 12.49
C TRP A 141 -14.05 9.62 11.99
N TYR A 142 -12.77 9.45 11.71
CA TYR A 142 -12.16 8.15 11.47
C TYR A 142 -11.06 7.92 12.51
N ILE A 143 -11.09 6.76 13.15
CA ILE A 143 -10.11 6.36 14.17
C ILE A 143 -9.20 5.25 13.65
N GLU A 144 -8.09 5.02 14.34
CA GLU A 144 -7.22 3.88 14.05
C GLU A 144 -7.58 2.70 14.96
N VAL A 145 -7.60 1.50 14.38
CA VAL A 145 -7.96 0.25 15.06
C VAL A 145 -6.90 -0.81 14.83
N ASN A 146 -6.86 -1.84 15.65
CA ASN A 146 -6.02 -2.99 15.38
C ASN A 146 -6.62 -3.78 14.21
N MET A 147 -5.82 -4.01 13.16
CA MET A 147 -6.29 -4.64 11.93
C MET A 147 -6.95 -6.02 12.14
N ASN A 148 -6.56 -6.78 13.18
CA ASN A 148 -7.05 -8.13 13.41
C ASN A 148 -8.28 -8.20 14.32
N SER A 149 -8.34 -7.35 15.34
CA SER A 149 -9.45 -7.36 16.32
C SER A 149 -10.49 -6.27 16.07
N GLY A 150 -10.17 -5.23 15.31
CA GLY A 150 -11.02 -4.05 15.15
C GLY A 150 -11.11 -3.17 16.41
N ALA A 151 -10.33 -3.47 17.46
CA ALA A 151 -10.32 -2.67 18.68
C ALA A 151 -9.62 -1.33 18.43
N THR A 152 -10.20 -0.23 18.90
CA THR A 152 -9.60 1.10 18.84
C THR A 152 -8.20 1.12 19.45
N VAL A 153 -7.24 1.65 18.70
CA VAL A 153 -5.86 1.87 19.17
C VAL A 153 -5.65 3.36 19.43
N TRP A 154 -5.96 4.21 18.44
CA TRP A 154 -5.79 5.65 18.55
C TRP A 154 -7.08 6.38 18.15
N PRO A 155 -7.78 7.05 19.08
CA PRO A 155 -8.91 7.91 18.78
C PRO A 155 -8.43 9.31 18.38
N LEU A 156 -7.47 9.40 17.45
CA LEU A 156 -6.83 10.65 17.06
C LEU A 156 -7.00 10.90 15.57
N PHE A 157 -7.42 12.11 15.23
CA PHE A 157 -7.42 12.59 13.86
C PHE A 157 -6.02 13.07 13.47
N ASN A 158 -5.47 12.55 12.38
CA ASN A 158 -4.26 13.06 11.76
C ASN A 158 -4.59 13.84 10.48
N SER A 159 -3.85 14.92 10.20
CA SER A 159 -4.13 15.81 9.07
C SER A 159 -4.07 15.09 7.71
N LEU A 160 -3.33 13.98 7.62
CA LEU A 160 -3.26 13.17 6.41
C LEU A 160 -4.60 12.47 6.12
N GLN A 161 -5.45 12.17 7.11
CA GLN A 161 -6.79 11.60 6.86
C GLN A 161 -7.72 12.54 6.07
N ALA A 162 -7.36 13.82 5.92
CA ALA A 162 -8.19 14.82 5.23
C ALA A 162 -8.35 14.57 3.71
N PHE A 163 -7.54 13.69 3.07
CA PHE A 163 -7.78 13.33 1.67
C PHE A 163 -9.04 12.46 1.50
N TRP A 164 -9.42 11.71 2.54
CA TRP A 164 -10.38 10.62 2.44
C TRP A 164 -11.76 11.03 1.91
N PRO A 165 -12.38 12.14 2.37
CA PRO A 165 -13.65 12.60 1.79
C PRO A 165 -13.57 12.88 0.29
N GLY A 166 -12.42 13.34 -0.21
CA GLY A 166 -12.19 13.57 -1.64
C GLY A 166 -12.12 12.28 -2.47
N LEU A 167 -11.96 11.13 -1.82
CA LEU A 167 -11.96 9.81 -2.45
C LEU A 167 -13.36 9.17 -2.53
N GLN A 168 -14.34 9.65 -1.77
CA GLN A 168 -15.66 9.01 -1.59
C GLN A 168 -16.75 9.46 -2.58
N ILE A 169 -16.36 9.90 -3.78
CA ILE A 169 -17.26 10.57 -4.74
C ILE A 169 -18.29 9.63 -5.38
#